data_AF-A0A2D7K8Y2-F1
#
_entry.id   AF-A0A2D7K8Y2-F1
#
_cell.length_a   1.000
_cell.length_b   1.000
_cell.length_c   1.000
_cell.angle_alpha   90.00
_cell.angle_beta   90.00
_cell.angle_gamma   90.00
#
_symmetry.space_group_name_H-M   'P 1'
#
loop_
_entity.id
_entity.type
_entity.pdbx_description
1 polymer ?
#
loop_
_entity_poly.entity_id
_entity_poly.type
_entity_poly.pdbx_seq_one_letter_code
_entity_poly.pdbx_strand_id
1 'polypeptide(L)' 'MIKQFNNLFSQDTFCPTWGINEFNYKEFLSLSNVLCVGGSWVVKTNKKI' A
#
# COMPACT_ATOMS: atom_id res chain seq x y z
N MET A 1 1.12 9.62 6.91
CA MET A 1 0.21 10.53 6.18
C MET A 1 -1.13 9.87 5.83
N ILE A 2 -1.19 8.81 5.00
CA ILE A 2 -2.47 8.16 4.64
C ILE A 2 -3.28 7.67 5.85
N LYS A 3 -2.63 7.11 6.87
CA LYS A 3 -3.31 6.75 8.12
C LYS A 3 -4.04 7.92 8.80
N GLN A 4 -3.49 9.13 8.70
CA GLN A 4 -4.15 10.34 9.23
C GLN A 4 -5.30 10.77 8.33
N PHE A 5 -5.13 10.67 7.01
CA PHE A 5 -6.21 10.96 6.06
C PHE A 5 -7.37 9.99 6.14
N ASN A 6 -7.14 8.72 6.45
CA ASN A 6 -8.21 7.75 6.67
C ASN A 6 -9.18 8.21 7.76
N ASN A 7 -8.66 8.73 8.87
CA ASN A 7 -9.51 9.23 9.96
C ASN A 7 -10.27 10.51 9.59
N LEU A 8 -9.69 11.38 8.76
CA LEU A 8 -10.31 12.65 8.35
C LEU A 8 -11.33 12.48 7.21
N PHE A 9 -11.06 11.53 6.31
CA PHE A 9 -11.84 11.24 5.11
C PHE A 9 -12.33 9.80 5.15
N SER A 10 -13.05 9.46 6.22
CA SER A 10 -13.53 8.09 6.46
C SER A 10 -14.56 7.61 5.43
N GLN A 11 -15.20 8.54 4.72
CA GLN A 11 -16.16 8.28 3.64
C GLN A 11 -15.47 8.05 2.28
N ASP A 12 -14.23 8.54 2.10
CA ASP A 12 -13.52 8.46 0.83
C ASP A 12 -12.71 7.18 0.73
N THR A 13 -12.65 6.63 -0.48
CA THR A 13 -11.84 5.43 -0.77
C THR A 13 -10.54 5.81 -1.44
N PHE A 14 -9.43 5.22 -0.98
CA PHE A 14 -8.07 5.53 -1.42
C PHE A 14 -7.42 4.37 -2.19
N CYS A 15 -6.54 4.72 -3.12
CA CYS A 15 -5.63 3.80 -3.81
C CYS A 15 -4.20 4.39 -3.87
N PRO A 16 -3.37 4.24 -2.83
CA PRO A 16 -2.00 4.75 -2.85
C PRO A 16 -1.10 4.03 -3.84
N THR A 17 -0.29 4.80 -4.55
CA THR A 17 0.64 4.29 -5.59
C THR A 17 2.11 4.59 -5.32
N TRP A 18 2.41 5.56 -4.44
CA TRP A 18 3.77 6.02 -4.18
C TRP A 18 4.19 5.71 -2.75
N GLY A 19 5.42 5.20 -2.59
CA GLY A 19 5.97 4.80 -1.27
C GLY A 19 5.51 3.42 -0.76
N ILE A 20 4.78 2.65 -1.59
CA ILE A 20 4.39 1.26 -1.30
C ILE A 20 5.49 0.29 -1.75
N ASN A 21 5.83 -0.70 -0.92
CA ASN A 21 6.79 -1.77 -1.20
C ASN A 21 6.35 -3.11 -0.57
N GLU A 22 7.13 -4.17 -0.76
CA GLU A 22 6.82 -5.52 -0.29
C GLU A 22 6.68 -5.66 1.23
N PHE A 23 7.23 -4.70 1.99
CA PHE A 23 7.20 -4.73 3.46
C PHE A 23 6.01 -4.00 4.05
N ASN A 24 5.47 -2.98 3.37
CA ASN A 24 4.44 -2.10 3.93
C ASN A 24 3.05 -2.23 3.28
N TYR A 25 2.93 -2.85 2.10
CA TYR A 25 1.67 -2.85 1.35
C TYR A 25 0.47 -3.41 2.15
N LYS A 26 0.70 -4.42 3.00
CA LYS A 26 -0.34 -5.01 3.86
C LYS A 26 -0.88 -4.04 4.90
N GLU A 27 -0.02 -3.15 5.40
CA GLU A 27 -0.40 -2.15 6.39
C GLU A 27 -1.41 -1.16 5.77
N PHE A 28 -1.19 -0.76 4.51
CA PHE A 28 -2.13 0.07 3.77
C PHE A 28 -3.43 -0.67 3.45
N LEU A 29 -3.36 -1.93 3.01
CA LEU A 29 -4.57 -2.74 2.73
C LEU A 29 -5.40 -3.08 3.98
N SER A 30 -4.81 -2.98 5.18
CA SER A 30 -5.56 -3.18 6.43
C SER A 30 -6.49 -2.01 6.77
N LEU A 31 -6.31 -0.86 6.13
CA LEU A 31 -7.16 0.31 6.30
C LEU A 31 -8.51 0.09 5.60
N SER A 32 -9.60 0.29 6.33
CA SER A 32 -10.97 0.01 5.85
C SER A 32 -11.39 0.78 4.60
N ASN A 33 -10.77 1.93 4.35
CA ASN A 33 -11.07 2.80 3.23
C ASN A 33 -9.98 2.77 2.14
N VAL A 34 -9.13 1.74 2.11
CA VAL A 34 -8.15 1.51 1.04
C VAL A 34 -8.59 0.34 0.19
N LEU A 35 -8.88 0.61 -1.08
CA LEU A 35 -9.34 -0.41 -2.03
C LEU A 35 -8.18 -1.20 -2.64
N CYS A 36 -7.10 -0.50 -2.99
CA CYS A 36 -5.99 -1.07 -3.73
C CYS A 36 -4.68 -0.35 -3.41
N VAL A 37 -3.56 -1.00 -3.69
CA VAL A 37 -2.23 -0.39 -3.56
C VAL A 37 -1.42 -0.66 -4.81
N GLY A 38 -0.72 0.35 -5.28
CA GLY A 38 0.24 0.25 -6.38
C GLY A 38 1.65 0.53 -5.86
N GLY A 39 2.62 -0.23 -6.31
CA GLY A 39 4.02 -0.01 -6.00
C GLY A 39 4.91 -0.69 -7.03
N SER A 40 6.16 -0.26 -7.10
CA SER A 40 7.19 -0.92 -7.90
C SER A 40 8.21 -1.51 -6.95
N TRP A 41 8.43 -2.82 -7.02
CA TRP A 41 9.46 -3.50 -6.23
C TRP A 41 10.17 -4.56 -7.06
N VAL A 42 11.43 -4.80 -6.72
CA VAL A 42 12.28 -5.77 -7.41
C VAL A 42 12.06 -7.14 -6.82
N VAL A 43 11.55 -8.08 -7.62
CA VAL A 43 11.44 -9.47 -7.22
C VAL A 43 12.82 -10.11 -7.25
N LYS A 44 13.37 -10.42 -6.08
CA LYS A 44 14.61 -11.22 -5.97
C LYS A 44 14.32 -12.64 -6.46
N THR A 45 14.79 -12.97 -7.66
CA THR A 45 14.77 -14.35 -8.14
C THR A 45 15.98 -15.08 -7.55
N ASN A 46 15.73 -16.05 -6.66
CA ASN A 46 16.77 -17.01 -6.23
C ASN A 46 16.99 -18.03 -7.34
N LYS A 47 17.51 -17.59 -8.49
CA LYS A 47 18.03 -18.48 -9.51
C LYS A 47 19.51 -18.68 -9.20
N LYS A 48 19.83 -19.79 -8.53
CA LYS A 48 21.20 -20.33 -8.59
C LYS A 48 21.41 -20.74 -10.04
N ILE A 49 22.14 -19.91 -10.77
CA ILE A 49 22.77 -20.32 -12.03
C ILE A 49 23.93 -21.24 -11.64
#